data_AF-A0A2N8P9E4-F1
#
_entry.id   AF-A0A2N8P9E4-F1
#
_cell.length_a   1.000
_cell.length_b   1.000
_cell.length_c   1.000
_cell.angle_alpha   90.00
_cell.angle_beta   90.00
_cell.angle_gamma   90.00
#
_symmetry.space_group_name_H-M   'P 1'
#
loop_
_entity.id
_entity.type
_entity.pdbx_description
1 polymer ?
#
loop_
_entity_poly.entity_id
_entity_poly.type
_entity_poly.pdbx_seq_one_letter_code
_entity_poly.pdbx_strand_id
1 'polypeptide(L)'
;MEITANSIDSSVQTLHDGVNLNNRNGVRDTARAVLRMVTITSEAVRFNPIGTGVANAFLTGTPYRLTPLQQELETNWGRLSDFVHDVSQHAHAAPVQIGPASRNGNDTQAVRIETFEQAAKYTGLIIYQAHVNSHDGL
;
A
#
# COMPACT_ATOMS: atom_id res chain seq x y z
N MET A 1 13.08 0.35 1.31
CA MET A 1 13.11 1.78 0.94
C MET A 1 12.82 2.58 2.20
N GLU A 2 13.49 3.72 2.39
CA GLU A 2 13.34 4.55 3.59
C GLU A 2 12.74 5.91 3.22
N ILE A 3 11.81 6.37 4.06
CA ILE A 3 11.12 7.67 4.00
C ILE A 3 11.56 8.49 5.21
N THR A 4 11.95 9.73 4.95
CA THR A 4 12.48 10.72 5.90
C THR A 4 11.86 12.07 5.62
N ALA A 5 12.04 13.06 6.50
CA ALA A 5 11.57 14.44 6.29
C ALA A 5 11.94 15.03 4.91
N ASN A 6 13.14 14.72 4.41
CA ASN A 6 13.63 15.25 3.12
C ASN A 6 13.29 14.35 1.92
N SER A 7 12.50 13.29 2.11
CA SER A 7 12.20 12.32 1.05
C SER A 7 11.32 12.90 -0.06
N ILE A 8 10.47 13.88 0.24
CA ILE A 8 9.69 14.59 -0.79
C ILE A 8 10.64 15.40 -1.67
N ASP A 9 11.37 16.36 -1.08
CA ASP A 9 12.26 17.26 -1.83
C ASP A 9 13.29 16.50 -2.67
N SER A 10 13.96 15.50 -2.09
CA SER A 10 14.94 14.69 -2.81
C SER A 10 14.33 13.85 -3.93
N SER A 11 13.10 13.34 -3.76
CA SER A 11 12.42 12.58 -4.81
C SER A 11 11.94 13.51 -5.93
N VAL A 12 11.36 14.67 -5.61
CA VAL A 12 10.94 15.68 -6.59
C VAL A 12 12.13 16.16 -7.42
N GLN A 13 13.26 16.48 -6.78
CA GLN A 13 14.48 16.89 -7.48
C GLN A 13 14.97 15.78 -8.43
N THR A 14 15.01 14.53 -7.95
CA THR A 14 15.44 13.40 -8.78
C THR A 14 14.51 13.19 -9.98
N LEU A 15 13.20 13.34 -9.80
CA LEU A 15 12.22 13.20 -10.88
C LEU A 15 12.27 14.38 -11.87
N HIS A 16 12.50 15.60 -11.37
CA HIS A 16 12.68 16.79 -12.19
C HIS A 16 13.92 16.68 -13.09
N ASP A 17 15.05 16.23 -12.52
CA ASP A 17 16.30 16.08 -13.26
C ASP A 17 16.25 14.92 -14.27
N GLY A 18 15.24 14.06 -14.13
CA GLY A 18 14.95 12.95 -15.03
C GLY A 18 15.99 11.82 -14.96
N VAL A 19 15.85 10.86 -15.88
CA VAL A 19 16.82 9.76 -15.97
C VAL A 19 18.10 10.28 -16.61
N ASN A 20 19.12 10.55 -15.79
CA ASN A 20 20.46 10.78 -16.31
C ASN A 20 21.09 9.46 -16.77
N LEU A 21 21.00 9.18 -18.06
CA LEU A 21 21.55 7.96 -18.68
C LEU A 21 23.09 7.87 -18.64
N ASN A 22 23.77 9.00 -18.39
CA ASN A 22 25.22 9.03 -18.20
C ASN A 22 25.64 8.63 -16.77
N ASN A 23 24.68 8.59 -15.84
CA ASN A 23 24.88 8.05 -14.50
C ASN A 23 24.44 6.57 -14.51
N ARG A 24 25.36 5.66 -14.16
CA ARG A 24 25.08 4.21 -14.07
C ARG A 24 23.91 3.87 -13.11
N ASN A 25 23.57 4.75 -12.18
CA ASN A 25 22.48 4.58 -11.24
C ASN A 25 21.22 5.40 -11.56
N GLY A 26 21.20 6.20 -12.63
CA GLY A 26 20.11 7.17 -12.90
C GLY A 26 18.72 6.54 -12.97
N VAL A 27 18.58 5.38 -13.63
CA VAL A 27 17.32 4.62 -13.68
C VAL A 27 16.90 4.14 -12.30
N ARG A 28 17.84 3.63 -11.50
CA ARG A 28 17.58 3.10 -10.15
C ARG A 28 17.14 4.21 -9.20
N ASP A 29 17.78 5.36 -9.26
CA ASP A 29 17.48 6.50 -8.40
C ASP A 29 16.13 7.11 -8.76
N THR A 30 15.82 7.23 -10.07
CA THR A 30 14.49 7.61 -10.55
C THR A 30 13.42 6.63 -10.09
N ALA A 31 13.64 5.32 -10.24
CA ALA A 31 12.68 4.30 -9.80
C ALA A 31 12.43 4.35 -8.28
N ARG A 32 13.48 4.62 -7.48
CA ARG A 32 13.34 4.83 -6.03
C ARG A 32 12.57 6.10 -5.71
N ALA A 33 12.78 7.18 -6.44
CA ALA A 33 12.03 8.42 -6.27
C ALA A 33 10.55 8.23 -6.61
N VAL A 34 10.23 7.53 -7.71
CA VAL A 34 8.84 7.15 -8.05
C VAL A 34 8.21 6.33 -6.93
N LEU A 35 8.87 5.26 -6.47
CA LEU A 35 8.35 4.41 -5.39
C LEU A 35 8.12 5.21 -4.10
N ARG A 36 9.04 6.10 -3.72
CA ARG A 36 8.86 6.98 -2.55
C ARG A 36 7.63 7.86 -2.70
N MET A 37 7.47 8.51 -3.85
CA MET A 37 6.32 9.39 -4.09
C MET A 37 5.02 8.59 -4.05
N VAL A 38 4.96 7.42 -4.71
CA VAL A 38 3.79 6.52 -4.66
C VAL A 38 3.46 6.13 -3.22
N THR A 39 4.43 5.75 -2.40
CA THR A 39 4.15 5.43 -0.99
C THR A 39 3.66 6.65 -0.21
N ILE A 40 4.31 7.81 -0.36
CA ILE A 40 3.98 9.04 0.40
C ILE A 40 2.61 9.59 0.01
N THR A 41 2.19 9.47 -1.25
CA THR A 41 0.94 10.06 -1.74
C THR A 41 -0.18 9.04 -1.89
N SER A 42 0.06 7.93 -2.57
CA SER A 42 -0.99 6.96 -2.92
C SER A 42 -1.20 5.96 -1.80
N GLU A 43 -0.15 5.28 -1.36
CA GLU A 43 -0.29 4.20 -0.36
C GLU A 43 -0.56 4.74 1.05
N ALA A 44 -0.03 5.91 1.38
CA ALA A 44 -0.34 6.62 2.63
C ALA A 44 -1.83 6.94 2.79
N VAL A 45 -2.53 7.22 1.70
CA VAL A 45 -3.97 7.52 1.71
C VAL A 45 -4.79 6.21 1.67
N ARG A 46 -4.33 5.21 0.92
CA ARG A 46 -5.01 3.91 0.84
C ARG A 46 -4.93 3.13 2.15
N PHE A 47 -3.84 3.24 2.90
CA PHE A 47 -3.59 2.42 4.08
C PHE A 47 -3.24 3.25 5.32
N ASN A 48 -4.09 3.16 6.36
CA ASN A 48 -3.93 3.90 7.61
C ASN A 48 -2.56 3.66 8.28
N PRO A 49 -2.01 2.43 8.34
CA PRO A 49 -0.70 2.20 8.95
C PRO A 49 0.44 2.86 8.17
N ILE A 50 0.33 2.96 6.83
CA ILE A 50 1.35 3.61 5.99
C ILE A 50 1.24 5.12 6.17
N GLY A 51 0.03 5.68 6.11
CA GLY A 51 -0.19 7.11 6.33
C GLY A 51 0.30 7.59 7.69
N THR A 52 0.01 6.83 8.75
CA THR A 52 0.51 7.11 10.11
C THR A 52 2.03 7.05 10.17
N GLY A 53 2.65 6.04 9.55
CA GLY A 53 4.11 5.89 9.51
C GLY A 53 4.80 7.05 8.79
N VAL A 54 4.26 7.46 7.63
CA VAL A 54 4.76 8.60 6.84
C VAL A 54 4.60 9.91 7.62
N ALA A 55 3.42 10.16 8.19
CA ALA A 55 3.17 11.36 8.99
C ALA A 55 4.14 11.45 10.18
N ASN A 56 4.34 10.35 10.90
CA ASN A 56 5.29 10.30 12.01
C ASN A 56 6.73 10.55 11.56
N ALA A 57 7.14 10.06 10.38
CA ALA A 57 8.47 10.33 9.84
C ALA A 57 8.70 11.81 9.56
N PHE A 58 7.68 12.52 9.08
CA PHE A 58 7.75 13.96 8.84
C PHE A 58 7.71 14.78 10.14
N LEU A 59 6.88 14.38 11.10
CA LEU A 59 6.75 15.09 12.38
C LEU A 59 7.95 14.92 13.30
N THR A 60 8.52 13.71 13.35
CA THR A 60 9.58 13.36 14.32
C THR A 60 10.98 13.34 13.73
N GLY A 61 11.10 13.35 12.39
CA GLY A 61 12.37 13.12 11.68
C GLY A 61 12.87 11.67 11.75
N THR A 62 12.17 10.77 12.44
CA THR A 62 12.55 9.36 12.53
C THR A 62 12.30 8.68 11.18
N PRO A 63 13.29 7.99 10.59
CA PRO A 63 13.08 7.33 9.31
C PRO A 63 12.03 6.22 9.38
N TYR A 64 11.10 6.24 8.43
CA TYR A 64 10.08 5.21 8.25
C TYR A 64 10.47 4.23 7.15
N ARG A 65 10.27 2.94 7.43
CA ARG A 65 10.45 1.83 6.48
C ARG A 65 9.21 0.97 6.52
N LEU A 66 8.71 0.58 5.34
CA LEU A 66 7.58 -0.34 5.27
C LEU A 66 7.97 -1.68 5.90
N THR A 67 7.10 -2.15 6.78
CA THR A 67 7.13 -3.52 7.31
C THR A 67 6.71 -4.52 6.22
N PRO A 68 7.08 -5.81 6.34
CA PRO A 68 6.61 -6.84 5.42
C PRO A 68 5.07 -6.90 5.34
N LEU A 69 4.38 -6.72 6.46
CA LEU A 69 2.92 -6.67 6.49
C LEU A 69 2.36 -5.51 5.65
N GLN A 70 2.98 -4.33 5.70
CA GLN A 70 2.55 -3.18 4.89
C GLN A 70 2.81 -3.39 3.40
N GLN A 71 3.88 -4.08 3.03
CA GLN A 71 4.12 -4.46 1.64
C GLN A 71 3.05 -5.44 1.14
N GLU A 72 2.63 -6.38 2.00
CA GLU A 72 1.52 -7.29 1.68
C GLU A 72 0.17 -6.58 1.61
N LEU A 73 -0.03 -5.48 2.34
CA LEU A 73 -1.22 -4.64 2.18
C LEU A 73 -1.27 -4.03 0.77
N GLU A 74 -0.16 -3.47 0.29
CA GLU A 74 -0.06 -2.87 -1.05
C GLU A 74 -0.41 -3.89 -2.15
N THR A 75 0.08 -5.13 -2.03
CA THR A 75 -0.17 -6.19 -3.02
C THR A 75 -1.61 -6.73 -2.96
N ASN A 76 -2.30 -6.60 -1.82
CA ASN A 76 -3.66 -7.12 -1.63
C ASN A 76 -4.75 -6.02 -1.67
N TRP A 77 -4.43 -4.78 -2.05
CA TRP A 77 -5.40 -3.67 -2.06
C TRP A 77 -6.69 -3.97 -2.82
N GLY A 78 -6.58 -4.61 -4.00
CA GLY A 78 -7.74 -4.99 -4.80
C GLY A 78 -8.63 -5.99 -4.07
N ARG A 79 -8.05 -7.07 -3.54
CA ARG A 79 -8.77 -8.10 -2.77
C ARG A 79 -9.42 -7.54 -1.51
N LEU A 80 -8.76 -6.59 -0.85
CA LEU A 80 -9.33 -5.89 0.31
C LEU A 80 -10.49 -4.99 -0.09
N SER A 81 -10.39 -4.33 -1.23
CA SER A 81 -11.47 -3.49 -1.76
C SER A 81 -12.70 -4.34 -2.08
N ASP A 82 -12.51 -5.48 -2.73
CA ASP A 82 -13.58 -6.44 -3.08
C ASP A 82 -14.24 -6.99 -1.81
N PHE A 83 -13.43 -7.44 -0.84
CA PHE A 83 -13.92 -7.91 0.46
C PHE A 83 -14.77 -6.84 1.17
N VAL A 84 -14.28 -5.60 1.24
CA VAL A 84 -15.02 -4.50 1.89
C VAL A 84 -16.31 -4.20 1.16
N HIS A 85 -16.29 -4.23 -0.18
CA HIS A 85 -17.48 -4.05 -1.01
C HIS A 85 -18.53 -5.11 -0.70
N ASP A 86 -18.16 -6.39 -0.79
CA ASP A 86 -19.07 -7.52 -0.57
C ASP A 86 -19.69 -7.49 0.83
N VAL A 87 -18.87 -7.27 1.87
CA VAL A 87 -19.36 -7.19 3.26
C VAL A 87 -20.29 -5.99 3.44
N SER A 88 -20.01 -4.84 2.81
CA SER A 88 -20.88 -3.66 2.89
C SER A 88 -22.24 -3.87 2.23
N GLN A 89 -22.32 -4.78 1.26
CA GLN A 89 -23.55 -5.19 0.59
C GLN A 89 -24.25 -6.37 1.28
N HIS A 90 -23.75 -6.82 2.44
CA HIS A 90 -24.22 -8.03 3.13
C HIS A 90 -24.08 -9.30 2.28
N ALA A 91 -23.18 -9.30 1.29
CA ALA A 91 -22.84 -10.48 0.51
C ALA A 91 -21.83 -11.35 1.27
N HIS A 92 -21.72 -12.62 0.87
CA HIS A 92 -20.69 -13.51 1.42
C HIS A 92 -19.32 -13.14 0.83
N ALA A 93 -18.39 -12.73 1.69
CA ALA A 93 -17.02 -12.41 1.31
C ALA A 93 -16.05 -13.47 1.84
N ALA A 94 -15.16 -13.98 0.98
CA ALA A 94 -14.10 -14.87 1.40
C ALA A 94 -13.03 -14.09 2.21
N PRO A 95 -12.59 -14.60 3.38
CA PRO A 95 -11.59 -13.91 4.18
C PRO A 95 -10.29 -13.62 3.43
N VAL A 96 -9.73 -12.43 3.63
CA VAL A 96 -8.46 -12.02 3.02
C VAL A 96 -7.32 -12.27 3.99
N GLN A 97 -6.31 -13.01 3.56
CA GLN A 97 -5.10 -13.24 4.35
C GLN A 97 -4.00 -12.28 3.89
N ILE A 98 -3.43 -11.53 4.82
CA ILE A 98 -2.32 -10.59 4.59
C ILE A 98 -1.13 -11.03 5.42
N GLY A 99 0.06 -11.05 4.84
CA GLY A 99 1.27 -11.50 5.51
C GLY A 99 1.72 -12.88 5.02
N PRO A 100 2.99 -13.24 5.27
CA PRO A 100 3.52 -14.52 4.84
C PRO A 100 2.70 -15.65 5.46
N ALA A 101 2.33 -16.65 4.66
CA ALA A 101 1.76 -17.88 5.19
C ALA A 101 2.74 -18.41 6.26
N SER A 102 2.27 -18.52 7.51
CA SER A 102 3.09 -18.93 8.65
C SER A 102 3.81 -20.23 8.30
N ARG A 103 5.12 -20.14 8.02
CA ARG A 103 5.89 -21.29 7.57
C ARG A 103 6.50 -22.04 8.73
N ASN A 104 6.77 -21.35 9.84
CA ASN A 104 7.24 -21.87 11.11
C ASN A 104 6.75 -20.89 12.18
N GLY A 105 6.17 -21.33 13.30
CA GLY A 105 5.40 -20.53 14.27
C GLY A 105 6.09 -19.36 14.99
N ASN A 106 7.20 -18.83 14.47
CA ASN A 106 7.93 -17.63 14.91
C ASN A 106 7.85 -16.47 13.89
N ASP A 107 7.26 -16.66 12.71
CA ASP A 107 7.07 -15.59 11.72
C ASP A 107 5.88 -14.69 12.09
N THR A 108 6.04 -13.38 11.84
CA THR A 108 4.98 -12.35 11.86
C THR A 108 3.66 -12.94 11.37
N GLN A 109 2.72 -13.14 12.29
CA GLN A 109 1.50 -13.89 12.00
C GLN A 109 0.74 -13.26 10.84
N ALA A 110 0.39 -14.08 9.83
CA ALA A 110 -0.54 -13.67 8.81
C ALA A 110 -1.85 -13.20 9.48
N VAL A 111 -2.29 -12.01 9.10
CA VAL A 111 -3.56 -11.45 9.56
C VAL A 111 -4.66 -11.95 8.64
N ARG A 112 -5.67 -12.59 9.23
CA ARG A 112 -6.89 -12.98 8.52
C ARG A 112 -7.95 -11.91 8.75
N ILE A 113 -8.41 -11.30 7.66
CA ILE A 113 -9.49 -10.32 7.65
C ILE A 113 -10.78 -11.02 7.29
N GLU A 114 -11.69 -11.02 8.24
CA GLU A 114 -12.99 -11.69 8.22
C GLU A 114 -14.14 -10.71 8.42
N THR A 115 -13.86 -9.49 8.89
CA THR A 115 -14.89 -8.47 9.14
C THR A 115 -14.53 -7.13 8.51
N PHE A 116 -15.55 -6.31 8.25
CA PHE A 116 -15.37 -4.93 7.82
C PHE A 116 -14.54 -4.12 8.82
N GLU A 117 -14.79 -4.30 10.13
CA GLU A 117 -14.04 -3.58 11.18
C GLU A 117 -12.54 -3.93 11.13
N GLN A 118 -12.19 -5.18 10.86
CA GLN A 118 -10.80 -5.58 10.67
C GLN A 118 -10.19 -4.93 9.42
N ALA A 119 -10.93 -4.89 8.31
CA ALA A 119 -10.48 -4.22 7.09
C ALA A 119 -10.25 -2.72 7.30
N ALA A 120 -11.18 -2.04 7.97
CA ALA A 120 -11.12 -0.60 8.24
C ALA A 120 -9.93 -0.18 9.12
N LYS A 121 -9.36 -1.08 9.91
CA LYS A 121 -8.10 -0.82 10.66
C LYS A 121 -6.93 -0.58 9.70
N TYR A 122 -6.95 -1.22 8.53
CA TYR A 122 -5.86 -1.18 7.57
C TYR A 122 -6.13 -0.21 6.42
N THR A 123 -7.39 -0.08 5.95
CA THR A 123 -7.73 0.71 4.77
C THR A 123 -8.28 2.10 5.13
N GLY A 124 -7.78 3.12 4.43
CA GLY A 124 -8.31 4.49 4.42
C GLY A 124 -9.13 4.79 3.17
N LEU A 125 -8.78 4.17 2.04
CA LEU A 125 -9.56 4.19 0.79
C LEU A 125 -9.62 2.80 0.16
N ILE A 126 -10.75 2.52 -0.49
CA ILE A 126 -10.99 1.31 -1.29
C ILE A 126 -11.29 1.70 -2.74
N ILE A 127 -11.00 0.79 -3.67
CA ILE A 127 -11.49 0.93 -5.04
C ILE A 127 -12.93 0.44 -5.11
N TYR A 128 -13.80 1.23 -5.73
CA TYR A 128 -15.12 0.74 -6.13
C TYR A 128 -14.97 -0.09 -7.42
N GLN A 129 -15.29 -1.39 -7.35
CA GLN A 129 -15.47 -2.22 -8.53
C GLN A 129 -16.97 -2.36 -8.81
N ALA A 130 -17.44 -1.78 -9.92
CA ALA A 130 -18.77 -2.09 -10.42
C ALA A 130 -18.72 -3.50 -11.03
N HIS A 131 -19.43 -4.46 -10.43
CA HIS A 131 -19.70 -5.73 -11.11
C HIS A 131 -20.55 -5.42 -12.34
N VAL A 132 -19.92 -5.41 -13.52
CA VAL A 132 -20.64 -5.41 -14.79
C VAL A 132 -21.30 -6.79 -14.91
N ASN A 133 -22.58 -6.87 -14.57
CA ASN A 133 -23.38 -8.06 -14.85
C ASN A 133 -23.38 -8.28 -16.36
N SER A 134 -22.65 -9.27 -16.84
CA SER A 134 -22.65 -9.70 -18.25
C SER A 134 -23.95 -10.46 -18.59
N HIS A 135 -25.10 -9.80 -18.41
CA HIS A 135 -26.43 -10.35 -18.73
C HIS A 135 -27.13 -9.66 -19.90
N ASP A 136 -26.45 -8.80 -20.66
CA ASP A 136 -26.95 -8.24 -21.92
C ASP A 136 -26.31 -8.91 -23.14
N GLY A 137 -26.36 -10.24 -23.17
CA GLY A 137 -26.13 -11.05 -24.37
C GLY A 137 -27.45 -11.67 -24.81
N LEU A 138 -28.30 -10.85 -25.44
CA LEU A 138 -29.43 -11.31 -26.27
C LEU A 138 -28.93 -11.71 -27.65
#